data_AF-A0A973D663-F1
#
_entry.id   AF-A0A973D663-F1
#
_cell.length_a   1.000
_cell.length_b   1.000
_cell.length_c   1.000
_cell.angle_alpha   90.00
_cell.angle_beta   90.00
_cell.angle_gamma   90.00
#
_symmetry.space_group_name_H-M   'P 1'
#
loop_
_entity.id
_entity.type
_entity.pdbx_description
1 polymer ?
#
loop_
_entity_poly.entity_id
_entity_poly.type
_entity_poly.pdbx_seq_one_letter_code
_entity_poly.pdbx_strand_id
1 'polypeptide(L)'
;MNRVCTLFLAMLLLLLTGSTVASADPITPLDEDIEQQVITELERGAAEEDQVRYRGQYRALIPLGPAATQVLLKMLRDEDLTLSRRRRAANALHDVATAELVEPLQQAMGDLLLEPWVETEMGLLLARLGERRFLERWLQQLRRITDRTPTTVNLAQILEGLARLGDLQFRSDDLAAATATHQRRITLLQDLIGRVHSGLQDALKSEMWAIHYNLACCLARRGETEGAFEALEKSLRSETIRISMAAIDGDLKSLRDDPRWSAWYERHKTPAEPPEAQIPAPGNR
;
A
#
# COMPACT_ATOMS: atom_id res chain seq x y z
N MET A 1 -45.08 -4.06 -68.56
CA MET A 1 -44.04 -4.82 -69.29
C MET A 1 -42.96 -3.86 -69.77
N ASN A 2 -41.78 -3.98 -69.16
CA ASN A 2 -40.42 -3.75 -69.65
C ASN A 2 -40.09 -2.54 -70.57
N ARG A 3 -39.30 -1.62 -70.01
CA ARG A 3 -38.22 -0.85 -70.67
C ARG A 3 -37.03 -0.94 -69.69
N VAL A 4 -35.95 -1.69 -69.88
CA VAL A 4 -34.87 -1.67 -70.89
C VAL A 4 -34.18 -0.30 -71.02
N CYS A 5 -32.93 -0.25 -70.51
CA CYS A 5 -31.72 0.51 -70.89
C CYS A 5 -31.86 2.03 -71.19
N THR A 6 -30.97 2.94 -70.75
CA THR A 6 -29.50 2.91 -70.92
C THR A 6 -28.86 4.09 -70.13
N LEU A 7 -27.68 3.83 -69.56
CA LEU A 7 -26.55 4.70 -69.15
C LEU A 7 -26.65 6.22 -69.35
N PHE A 8 -26.33 7.02 -68.32
CA PHE A 8 -25.43 8.18 -68.44
C PHE A 8 -24.79 8.57 -67.09
N LEU A 9 -23.52 8.93 -67.19
CA LEU A 9 -22.51 9.27 -66.20
C LEU A 9 -22.78 10.64 -65.54
N ALA A 10 -22.78 10.76 -64.21
CA ALA A 10 -22.68 12.07 -63.53
C ALA A 10 -22.15 11.94 -62.08
N MET A 11 -20.86 12.26 -61.93
CA MET A 11 -20.31 13.18 -60.93
C MET A 11 -20.98 13.22 -59.54
N LEU A 12 -20.39 12.53 -58.56
CA LEU A 12 -20.67 12.77 -57.14
C LEU A 12 -19.40 13.26 -56.42
N LEU A 13 -19.34 14.58 -56.28
CA LEU A 13 -18.52 15.31 -55.31
C LEU A 13 -19.14 15.15 -53.91
N LEU A 14 -18.29 15.30 -52.89
CA LEU A 14 -18.62 15.69 -51.51
C LEU A 14 -19.31 14.66 -50.61
N LEU A 15 -18.55 14.07 -49.68
CA LEU A 15 -18.51 14.50 -48.27
C LEU A 15 -17.51 13.63 -47.49
N LEU A 16 -16.27 14.11 -47.40
CA LEU A 16 -15.33 13.69 -46.35
C LEU A 16 -15.79 14.37 -45.05
N THR A 17 -16.52 13.67 -44.21
CA THR A 17 -16.69 14.07 -42.81
C THR A 17 -15.40 13.73 -42.09
N GLY A 18 -14.54 14.73 -41.91
CA GLY A 18 -13.36 14.62 -41.08
C GLY A 18 -13.78 14.29 -39.65
N SER A 19 -13.38 13.11 -39.19
CA SER A 19 -13.36 12.77 -37.77
C SER A 19 -12.39 13.73 -37.09
N THR A 20 -12.92 14.64 -36.28
CA THR A 20 -12.14 15.42 -35.34
C THR A 20 -11.50 14.44 -34.36
N VAL A 21 -10.20 14.21 -34.53
CA VAL A 21 -9.36 13.61 -33.50
C VAL A 21 -9.50 14.52 -32.28
N ALA A 22 -10.05 13.98 -31.19
CA ALA A 22 -10.07 14.65 -29.90
C ALA A 22 -8.62 14.98 -29.54
N SER A 23 -8.32 16.28 -29.52
CA SER A 23 -7.09 16.80 -28.95
C SER A 23 -6.99 16.28 -27.54
N ALA A 24 -5.94 15.52 -27.23
CA ALA A 24 -5.50 15.37 -25.85
C ALA A 24 -5.28 16.80 -25.32
N ASP A 25 -5.86 17.13 -24.17
CA ASP A 25 -5.64 18.42 -23.54
C ASP A 25 -4.13 18.61 -23.32
N PRO A 26 -3.55 19.75 -23.71
CA PRO A 26 -2.16 20.03 -23.43
C PRO A 26 -1.98 20.09 -21.92
N ILE A 27 -1.11 19.24 -21.39
CA ILE A 27 -0.61 19.27 -20.02
C ILE A 27 -0.17 20.71 -19.75
N THR A 28 -0.93 21.43 -18.94
CA THR A 28 -0.57 22.79 -18.55
C THR A 28 0.77 22.70 -17.81
N PRO A 29 1.79 23.51 -18.16
CA PRO A 29 3.05 23.50 -17.42
C PRO A 29 2.74 23.76 -15.95
N LEU A 30 2.99 22.76 -15.10
CA LEU A 30 2.88 22.92 -13.65
C LEU A 30 3.90 23.97 -13.22
N ASP A 31 3.53 24.82 -12.27
CA ASP A 31 4.42 25.84 -11.73
C ASP A 31 5.70 25.18 -11.19
N GLU A 32 6.85 25.50 -11.79
CA GLU A 32 8.16 24.92 -11.44
C GLU A 32 8.47 25.07 -9.94
N ASP A 33 7.92 26.12 -9.31
CA ASP A 33 8.04 26.34 -7.86
C ASP A 33 7.31 25.27 -7.04
N ILE A 34 6.12 24.85 -7.45
CA ILE A 34 5.34 23.83 -6.75
C ILE A 34 5.99 22.45 -6.87
N GLU A 35 6.49 22.11 -8.06
CA GLU A 35 7.20 20.85 -8.27
C GLU A 35 8.44 20.76 -7.36
N GLN A 36 9.21 21.84 -7.26
CA GLN A 36 10.37 21.89 -6.39
C GLN A 36 9.99 21.80 -4.90
N GLN A 37 8.91 22.46 -4.47
CA GLN A 37 8.40 22.34 -3.09
C GLN A 37 7.96 20.92 -2.76
N VAL A 38 7.25 20.24 -3.67
CA VAL A 38 6.87 18.83 -3.51
C VAL A 38 8.10 17.94 -3.38
N ILE A 39 9.06 18.05 -4.31
CA ILE A 39 10.28 17.25 -4.28
C ILE A 39 11.05 17.45 -2.96
N THR A 40 11.19 18.70 -2.53
CA THR A 40 11.91 19.05 -1.30
C THR A 40 11.27 18.36 -0.08
N GLU A 41 9.95 18.38 0.02
CA GLU A 41 9.24 17.76 1.14
C GLU A 41 9.28 16.23 1.08
N LEU A 42 9.23 15.62 -0.11
CA LEU A 42 9.43 14.18 -0.26
C LEU A 42 10.83 13.72 0.17
N GLU A 43 11.86 14.52 -0.11
CA GLU A 43 13.24 14.23 0.32
C GLU A 43 13.43 14.51 1.82
N ARG A 44 12.79 15.54 2.41
CA ARG A 44 12.74 15.75 3.86
C ARG A 44 12.19 14.51 4.57
N GLY A 45 11.01 14.03 4.14
CA GLY A 45 10.39 12.84 4.72
C GLY A 45 11.26 11.58 4.62
N ALA A 46 12.07 11.46 3.56
CA ALA A 46 13.00 10.34 3.43
C ALA A 46 14.23 10.45 4.36
N ALA A 47 14.74 11.66 4.59
CA ALA A 47 15.92 11.88 5.41
C ALA A 47 15.63 11.75 6.91
N GLU A 48 14.46 12.19 7.36
CA GLU A 48 14.12 12.29 8.78
C GLU A 48 13.51 11.01 9.36
N GLU A 49 12.82 10.21 8.54
CA GLU A 49 11.91 9.17 9.05
C GLU A 49 12.19 7.78 8.47
N ASP A 50 13.46 7.52 8.09
CA ASP A 50 13.95 6.31 7.42
C ASP A 50 13.07 5.07 7.70
N GLN A 51 12.24 4.76 6.70
CA GLN A 51 11.36 3.60 6.58
C GLN A 51 9.98 3.62 7.26
N VAL A 52 9.57 4.68 7.97
CA VAL A 52 8.22 4.71 8.55
C VAL A 52 7.23 5.43 7.68
N ARG A 53 6.11 4.74 7.43
CA ARG A 53 4.92 5.29 6.78
C ARG A 53 3.88 5.55 7.85
N TYR A 54 3.33 6.75 7.91
CA TYR A 54 2.12 6.99 8.70
C TYR A 54 1.31 8.14 8.09
N ARG A 55 0.01 8.15 8.38
CA ARG A 55 -0.89 9.20 7.88
C ARG A 55 -0.51 10.56 8.47
N GLY A 56 -0.41 11.55 7.61
CA GLY A 56 -0.08 12.94 7.93
C GLY A 56 1.42 13.25 7.92
N GLN A 57 2.26 12.34 7.42
CA GLN A 57 3.70 12.53 7.21
C GLN A 57 3.97 13.70 6.26
N TYR A 58 3.13 13.88 5.24
CA TYR A 58 3.27 14.90 4.20
C TYR A 58 2.27 16.05 4.33
N ARG A 59 1.78 16.33 5.55
CA ARG A 59 0.81 17.40 5.81
C ARG A 59 1.27 18.79 5.36
N ALA A 60 2.58 19.01 5.27
CA ALA A 60 3.16 20.28 4.82
C ALA A 60 2.83 20.59 3.36
N LEU A 61 2.42 19.58 2.58
CA LEU A 61 1.98 19.74 1.20
C LEU A 61 0.50 20.18 1.07
N ILE A 62 -0.29 20.13 2.15
CA ILE A 62 -1.72 20.50 2.12
C ILE A 62 -1.95 21.94 1.60
N PRO A 63 -1.19 22.97 2.04
CA PRO A 63 -1.40 24.34 1.58
C PRO A 63 -1.17 24.55 0.08
N LEU A 64 -0.44 23.65 -0.60
CA LEU A 64 -0.19 23.72 -2.05
C LEU A 64 -1.41 23.29 -2.88
N GLY A 65 -2.41 22.67 -2.24
CA GLY A 65 -3.70 22.36 -2.84
C GLY A 65 -3.62 21.43 -4.06
N PRO A 66 -4.56 21.58 -5.01
CA PRO A 66 -4.69 20.66 -6.15
C PRO A 66 -3.42 20.55 -7.01
N ALA A 67 -2.63 21.63 -7.14
CA ALA A 67 -1.41 21.61 -7.94
C ALA A 67 -0.38 20.59 -7.42
N ALA A 68 -0.18 20.50 -6.10
CA ALA A 68 0.69 19.47 -5.52
C ALA A 68 0.16 18.06 -5.76
N THR A 69 -1.16 17.84 -5.68
CA THR A 69 -1.75 16.53 -5.96
C THR A 69 -1.55 16.07 -7.40
N GLN A 70 -1.56 17.01 -8.37
CA GLN A 70 -1.26 16.71 -9.77
C GLN A 70 0.20 16.34 -9.98
N VAL A 71 1.14 17.08 -9.36
CA VAL A 71 2.57 16.73 -9.36
C VAL A 71 2.77 15.33 -8.79
N LEU A 72 2.20 15.03 -7.63
CA LEU A 72 2.35 13.73 -6.98
C LEU A 72 1.74 12.59 -7.81
N LEU A 73 0.58 12.81 -8.45
CA LEU A 73 -0.03 11.83 -9.35
C LEU A 73 0.84 11.56 -10.59
N LYS A 74 1.42 12.62 -11.17
CA LYS A 74 2.40 12.49 -12.26
C LYS A 74 3.60 11.65 -11.79
N MET A 75 4.19 11.98 -10.65
CA MET A 75 5.33 11.24 -10.09
C MET A 75 5.01 9.78 -9.78
N LEU A 76 3.81 9.47 -9.28
CA LEU A 76 3.38 8.08 -9.03
C LEU A 76 3.39 7.25 -10.33
N ARG A 77 2.96 7.86 -11.43
CA ARG A 77 2.81 7.22 -12.74
C ARG A 77 4.09 7.21 -13.59
N ASP A 78 5.08 8.00 -13.21
CA ASP A 78 6.32 8.14 -13.97
C ASP A 78 7.24 6.92 -13.75
N GLU A 79 7.33 6.05 -14.75
CA GLU A 79 8.14 4.83 -14.71
C GLU A 79 9.65 5.10 -14.76
N ASP A 80 10.09 6.30 -15.19
CA ASP A 80 11.50 6.68 -15.19
C ASP A 80 12.00 7.04 -13.78
N LEU A 81 11.07 7.32 -12.85
CA LEU A 81 11.41 7.57 -11.45
C LEU A 81 11.70 6.26 -10.69
N THR A 82 12.61 6.36 -9.73
CA THR A 82 12.92 5.24 -8.83
C THR A 82 11.67 4.83 -8.03
N LEU A 83 11.51 3.53 -7.79
CA LEU A 83 10.38 2.98 -7.02
C LEU A 83 10.20 3.67 -5.66
N SER A 84 11.30 4.02 -4.98
CA SER A 84 11.26 4.74 -3.70
C SER A 84 10.65 6.15 -3.82
N ARG A 85 10.90 6.88 -4.91
CA ARG A 85 10.26 8.19 -5.16
C ARG A 85 8.78 8.04 -5.46
N ARG A 86 8.42 7.09 -6.31
CA ARG A 86 7.02 6.82 -6.68
C ARG A 86 6.18 6.39 -5.47
N ARG A 87 6.75 5.55 -4.59
CA ARG A 87 6.13 5.15 -3.31
C ARG A 87 5.93 6.33 -2.36
N ARG A 88 6.90 7.24 -2.28
CA ARG A 88 6.76 8.48 -1.49
C ARG A 88 5.65 9.37 -2.04
N ALA A 89 5.56 9.49 -3.37
CA ALA A 89 4.47 10.22 -4.00
C ALA A 89 3.10 9.59 -3.69
N ALA A 90 2.97 8.25 -3.76
CA ALA A 90 1.75 7.55 -3.34
C ALA A 90 1.39 7.84 -1.88
N ASN A 91 2.36 7.75 -0.95
CA ASN A 91 2.13 8.03 0.46
C ASN A 91 1.66 9.48 0.67
N ALA A 92 2.31 10.46 0.02
CA ALA A 92 1.91 11.85 0.10
C ALA A 92 0.51 12.08 -0.45
N LEU A 93 0.11 11.42 -1.55
CA LEU A 93 -1.27 11.48 -2.06
C LEU A 93 -2.29 11.01 -1.01
N HIS A 94 -1.97 10.00 -0.20
CA HIS A 94 -2.88 9.54 0.87
C HIS A 94 -3.10 10.61 1.94
N ASP A 95 -2.17 11.55 2.10
CA ASP A 95 -2.28 12.66 3.04
C ASP A 95 -2.97 13.89 2.43
N VAL A 96 -2.66 14.22 1.18
CA VAL A 96 -3.07 15.50 0.58
C VAL A 96 -4.22 15.42 -0.43
N ALA A 97 -4.56 14.24 -0.95
CA ALA A 97 -5.57 14.13 -1.99
C ALA A 97 -6.94 14.64 -1.50
N THR A 98 -7.61 15.39 -2.38
CA THR A 98 -8.95 15.93 -2.19
C THR A 98 -9.88 15.43 -3.30
N ALA A 99 -11.17 15.80 -3.24
CA ALA A 99 -12.20 15.31 -4.16
C ALA A 99 -11.92 15.60 -5.64
N GLU A 100 -11.15 16.67 -5.93
CA GLU A 100 -10.72 17.06 -7.27
C GLU A 100 -9.86 16.00 -7.96
N LEU A 101 -9.22 15.10 -7.20
CA LEU A 101 -8.39 14.04 -7.74
C LEU A 101 -9.18 12.79 -8.18
N VAL A 102 -10.49 12.71 -7.86
CA VAL A 102 -11.32 11.54 -8.16
C VAL A 102 -11.36 11.24 -9.66
N GLU A 103 -11.70 12.23 -10.48
CA GLU A 103 -11.80 12.04 -11.94
C GLU A 103 -10.43 11.69 -12.57
N PRO A 104 -9.32 12.42 -12.29
CA PRO A 104 -7.99 12.03 -12.77
C PRO A 104 -7.58 10.60 -12.39
N LEU A 105 -7.89 10.16 -11.16
CA LEU A 105 -7.60 8.79 -10.71
C LEU A 105 -8.45 7.77 -11.46
N GLN A 106 -9.76 8.04 -11.66
CA GLN A 106 -10.63 7.13 -12.42
C GLN A 106 -10.18 6.99 -13.87
N GLN A 107 -9.75 8.08 -14.51
CA GLN A 107 -9.19 8.05 -15.85
C GLN A 107 -7.89 7.23 -15.89
N ALA A 108 -6.98 7.43 -14.94
CA ALA A 108 -5.73 6.67 -14.85
C ALA A 108 -5.97 5.17 -14.61
N MET A 109 -6.98 4.80 -13.81
CA MET A 109 -7.39 3.41 -13.58
C MET A 109 -7.97 2.72 -14.83
N GLY A 110 -8.25 3.48 -15.89
CA GLY A 110 -8.65 2.94 -17.20
C GLY A 110 -7.47 2.46 -18.05
N ASP A 111 -6.23 2.77 -17.66
CA ASP A 111 -5.03 2.32 -18.36
C ASP A 111 -4.79 0.83 -18.14
N LEU A 112 -4.81 0.06 -19.23
CA LEU A 112 -4.61 -1.39 -19.20
C LEU A 112 -3.16 -1.80 -18.90
N LEU A 113 -2.21 -0.86 -19.02
CA LEU A 113 -0.79 -1.08 -18.75
C LEU A 113 -0.37 -0.61 -17.35
N LEU A 114 -1.33 -0.14 -16.54
CA LEU A 114 -1.05 0.33 -15.19
C LEU A 114 -0.42 -0.77 -14.34
N GLU A 115 0.72 -0.47 -13.71
CA GLU A 115 1.39 -1.43 -12.84
C GLU A 115 0.47 -1.85 -11.67
N PRO A 116 0.39 -3.15 -11.32
CA PRO A 116 -0.56 -3.64 -10.32
C PRO A 116 -0.45 -2.97 -8.93
N TRP A 117 0.76 -2.58 -8.53
CA TRP A 117 0.96 -1.89 -7.25
C TRP A 117 0.46 -0.44 -7.31
N VAL A 118 0.64 0.25 -8.45
CA VAL A 118 0.09 1.60 -8.68
C VAL A 118 -1.43 1.55 -8.74
N GLU A 119 -2.00 0.56 -9.44
CA GLU A 119 -3.45 0.31 -9.47
C GLU A 119 -3.98 0.19 -8.04
N THR A 120 -3.32 -0.60 -7.19
CA THR A 120 -3.69 -0.77 -5.78
C THR A 120 -3.66 0.56 -5.01
N GLU A 121 -2.60 1.36 -5.16
CA GLU A 121 -2.49 2.68 -4.52
C GLU A 121 -3.63 3.61 -4.96
N MET A 122 -3.89 3.70 -6.26
CA MET A 122 -4.95 4.54 -6.82
C MET A 122 -6.34 4.09 -6.36
N GLY A 123 -6.61 2.79 -6.33
CA GLY A 123 -7.89 2.29 -5.83
C GLY A 123 -8.10 2.52 -4.33
N LEU A 124 -7.04 2.46 -3.52
CA LEU A 124 -7.11 2.83 -2.10
C LEU A 124 -7.32 4.34 -1.92
N LEU A 125 -6.68 5.18 -2.73
CA LEU A 125 -6.91 6.63 -2.76
C LEU A 125 -8.36 6.95 -3.13
N LEU A 126 -8.89 6.33 -4.20
CA LEU A 126 -10.29 6.48 -4.60
C LEU A 126 -11.24 6.08 -3.47
N ALA A 127 -10.99 4.95 -2.81
CA ALA A 127 -11.81 4.51 -1.67
C ALA A 127 -11.78 5.51 -0.51
N ARG A 128 -10.63 6.13 -0.22
CA ARG A 128 -10.51 7.20 0.79
C ARG A 128 -11.30 8.45 0.41
N LEU A 129 -11.37 8.76 -0.88
CA LEU A 129 -12.13 9.88 -1.43
C LEU A 129 -13.63 9.56 -1.62
N GLY A 130 -14.09 8.38 -1.21
CA GLY A 130 -15.49 7.95 -1.26
C GLY A 130 -15.84 7.02 -2.42
N GLU A 131 -14.97 6.88 -3.42
CA GLU A 131 -15.16 6.02 -4.59
C GLU A 131 -14.70 4.58 -4.32
N ARG A 132 -15.57 3.80 -3.67
CA ARG A 132 -15.21 2.46 -3.15
C ARG A 132 -15.33 1.31 -4.15
N ARG A 133 -15.80 1.54 -5.37
CA ARG A 133 -16.14 0.46 -6.33
C ARG A 133 -14.98 -0.51 -6.60
N PHE A 134 -13.76 0.01 -6.77
CA PHE A 134 -12.57 -0.80 -7.02
C PHE A 134 -12.20 -1.65 -5.81
N LEU A 135 -12.14 -1.03 -4.64
CA LEU A 135 -11.87 -1.71 -3.37
C LEU A 135 -12.87 -2.84 -3.11
N GLU A 136 -14.18 -2.56 -3.21
CA GLU A 136 -15.21 -3.58 -2.95
C GLU A 136 -15.09 -4.79 -3.90
N ARG A 137 -14.74 -4.54 -5.17
CA ARG A 137 -14.49 -5.61 -6.14
C ARG A 137 -13.29 -6.48 -5.74
N TRP A 138 -12.18 -5.87 -5.31
CA TRP A 138 -11.00 -6.62 -4.85
C TRP A 138 -11.29 -7.40 -3.57
N LEU A 139 -11.96 -6.78 -2.60
CA LEU A 139 -12.40 -7.45 -1.36
C LEU A 139 -13.29 -8.65 -1.68
N GLN A 140 -14.25 -8.49 -2.60
CA GLN A 140 -15.12 -9.59 -3.03
C GLN A 140 -14.33 -10.72 -3.70
N GLN A 141 -13.37 -10.40 -4.57
CA GLN A 141 -12.54 -11.40 -5.24
C GLN A 141 -11.69 -12.19 -4.25
N LEU A 142 -11.09 -11.52 -3.27
CA LEU A 142 -10.30 -12.18 -2.21
C LEU A 142 -11.20 -13.05 -1.33
N ARG A 143 -12.38 -12.56 -0.94
CA ARG A 143 -13.36 -13.34 -0.16
C ARG A 143 -13.79 -14.65 -0.84
N ARG A 144 -13.93 -14.66 -2.18
CA ARG A 144 -14.21 -15.91 -2.93
C ARG A 144 -13.13 -16.99 -2.77
N ILE A 145 -11.90 -16.59 -2.44
CA ILE A 145 -10.78 -17.49 -2.15
C ILE A 145 -10.76 -17.79 -0.65
N THR A 146 -10.75 -16.75 0.18
CA THR A 146 -10.51 -16.90 1.61
C THR A 146 -11.66 -17.56 2.35
N ASP A 147 -12.90 -17.44 1.90
CA ASP A 147 -14.07 -17.98 2.61
C ASP A 147 -14.35 -19.46 2.29
N ARG A 148 -13.53 -20.08 1.45
CA ARG A 148 -13.59 -21.51 1.21
C ARG A 148 -13.18 -22.29 2.46
N THR A 149 -13.74 -23.48 2.63
CA THR A 149 -13.27 -24.41 3.66
C THR A 149 -11.80 -24.78 3.42
N PRO A 150 -10.91 -24.59 4.41
CA PRO A 150 -9.50 -24.94 4.27
C PRO A 150 -9.31 -26.45 4.06
N THR A 151 -8.52 -26.79 3.06
CA THR A 151 -8.06 -28.15 2.73
C THR A 151 -6.57 -28.09 2.45
N THR A 152 -5.88 -29.24 2.44
CA THR A 152 -4.45 -29.29 2.10
C THR A 152 -4.14 -28.73 0.71
N VAL A 153 -5.09 -28.77 -0.23
CA VAL A 153 -4.93 -28.27 -1.60
C VAL A 153 -5.04 -26.75 -1.68
N ASN A 154 -5.93 -26.14 -0.91
CA ASN A 154 -6.24 -24.71 -1.04
C ASN A 154 -5.68 -23.84 0.09
N LEU A 155 -5.09 -24.43 1.14
CA LEU A 155 -4.66 -23.70 2.33
C LEU A 155 -3.64 -22.60 2.01
N ALA A 156 -2.65 -22.88 1.16
CA ALA A 156 -1.65 -21.88 0.76
C ALA A 156 -2.30 -20.67 0.08
N GLN A 157 -3.24 -20.92 -0.84
CA GLN A 157 -4.00 -19.87 -1.53
C GLN A 157 -4.90 -19.07 -0.57
N ILE A 158 -5.49 -19.74 0.44
CA ILE A 158 -6.28 -19.06 1.48
C ILE A 158 -5.38 -18.17 2.34
N LEU A 159 -4.22 -18.65 2.78
CA LEU A 159 -3.30 -17.87 3.60
C LEU A 159 -2.77 -16.63 2.85
N GLU A 160 -2.40 -16.79 1.58
CA GLU A 160 -2.00 -15.67 0.73
C GLU A 160 -3.16 -14.68 0.50
N GLY A 161 -4.36 -15.19 0.22
CA GLY A 161 -5.56 -14.39 0.09
C GLY A 161 -5.89 -13.59 1.35
N LEU A 162 -5.74 -14.20 2.54
CA LEU A 162 -5.95 -13.53 3.82
C LEU A 162 -4.88 -12.46 4.08
N ALA A 163 -3.63 -12.68 3.67
CA ALA A 163 -2.58 -11.67 3.77
C ALA A 163 -2.97 -10.41 2.98
N ARG A 164 -3.37 -10.58 1.72
CA ARG A 164 -3.81 -9.48 0.83
C ARG A 164 -5.10 -8.82 1.31
N LEU A 165 -6.05 -9.62 1.82
CA LEU A 165 -7.32 -9.12 2.34
C LEU A 165 -7.10 -8.24 3.58
N GLY A 166 -6.25 -8.70 4.51
CA GLY A 166 -5.90 -7.93 5.71
C GLY A 166 -5.20 -6.63 5.38
N ASP A 167 -4.25 -6.64 4.42
CA ASP A 167 -3.58 -5.43 3.94
C ASP A 167 -4.58 -4.41 3.37
N LEU A 168 -5.46 -4.83 2.44
CA LEU A 168 -6.46 -3.92 1.86
C LEU A 168 -7.42 -3.38 2.92
N GLN A 169 -7.89 -4.21 3.85
CA GLN A 169 -8.76 -3.78 4.94
C GLN A 169 -8.07 -2.77 5.84
N PHE A 170 -6.82 -3.03 6.24
CA PHE A 170 -6.04 -2.14 7.08
C PHE A 170 -5.83 -0.77 6.42
N ARG A 171 -5.38 -0.79 5.17
CA ARG A 171 -5.03 0.42 4.41
C ARG A 171 -6.26 1.25 4.02
N SER A 172 -7.41 0.61 3.85
CA SER A 172 -8.71 1.26 3.63
C SER A 172 -9.46 1.65 4.92
N ASP A 173 -8.81 1.51 6.09
CA ASP A 173 -9.32 1.87 7.41
C ASP A 173 -10.45 1.00 7.98
N ASP A 174 -10.71 -0.16 7.38
CA ASP A 174 -11.58 -1.19 7.96
C ASP A 174 -10.80 -2.05 8.97
N LEU A 175 -10.40 -1.40 10.07
CA LEU A 175 -9.52 -1.99 11.08
C LEU A 175 -10.17 -3.19 11.78
N ALA A 176 -11.49 -3.18 11.94
CA ALA A 176 -12.22 -4.30 12.55
C ALA A 176 -12.13 -5.55 11.66
N ALA A 177 -12.36 -5.41 10.36
CA ALA A 177 -12.23 -6.54 9.44
C ALA A 177 -10.78 -6.99 9.28
N ALA A 178 -9.81 -6.06 9.24
CA ALA A 178 -8.38 -6.39 9.22
C ALA A 178 -7.97 -7.21 10.45
N THR A 179 -8.41 -6.79 11.65
CA THR A 179 -8.19 -7.51 12.92
C THR A 179 -8.70 -8.95 12.81
N ALA A 180 -9.94 -9.13 12.35
CA ALA A 180 -10.55 -10.46 12.19
C ALA A 180 -9.78 -11.32 11.18
N THR A 181 -9.33 -10.73 10.07
CA THR A 181 -8.54 -11.42 9.04
C THR A 181 -7.18 -11.88 9.58
N HIS A 182 -6.46 -11.04 10.32
CA HIS A 182 -5.19 -11.43 10.94
C HIS A 182 -5.38 -12.52 12.00
N GLN A 183 -6.41 -12.42 12.83
CA GLN A 183 -6.72 -13.44 13.83
C GLN A 183 -7.05 -14.79 13.18
N ARG A 184 -7.80 -14.77 12.07
CA ARG A 184 -8.09 -15.98 11.28
C ARG A 184 -6.83 -16.60 10.69
N ARG A 185 -5.92 -15.78 10.15
CA ARG A 185 -4.65 -16.25 9.58
C ARG A 185 -3.74 -16.86 10.65
N ILE A 186 -3.65 -16.25 11.83
CA ILE A 186 -2.94 -16.80 13.00
C ILE A 186 -3.51 -18.17 13.38
N THR A 187 -4.84 -18.27 13.49
CA THR A 187 -5.52 -19.52 13.87
C THR A 187 -5.21 -20.65 12.88
N LEU A 188 -5.26 -20.37 11.57
CA LEU A 188 -4.96 -21.37 10.54
C LEU A 188 -3.50 -21.83 10.57
N LEU A 189 -2.55 -20.92 10.79
CA LEU A 189 -1.14 -21.27 10.93
C LEU A 189 -0.90 -22.09 12.20
N GLN A 190 -1.53 -21.73 13.31
CA GLN A 190 -1.43 -22.48 14.57
C GLN A 190 -1.94 -23.93 14.41
N ASP A 191 -3.08 -24.11 13.74
CA ASP A 191 -3.61 -25.44 13.40
C ASP A 191 -2.67 -26.23 12.48
N LEU A 192 -2.06 -25.56 11.51
CA LEU A 192 -1.11 -26.18 10.57
C LEU A 192 0.18 -26.62 11.28
N ILE A 193 0.75 -25.78 12.15
CA ILE A 193 1.97 -26.07 12.91
C ILE A 193 1.84 -27.39 13.68
N GLY A 194 0.67 -27.64 14.28
CA GLY A 194 0.39 -28.88 15.01
C GLY A 194 0.28 -30.15 14.14
N ARG A 195 0.27 -30.01 12.81
CA ARG A 195 0.04 -31.10 11.84
C ARG A 195 1.20 -31.34 10.89
N VAL A 196 2.20 -30.46 10.85
CA VAL A 196 3.36 -30.57 9.97
C VAL A 196 4.57 -31.18 10.68
N HIS A 197 5.50 -31.68 9.88
CA HIS A 197 6.79 -32.18 10.35
C HIS A 197 7.58 -31.10 11.10
N SER A 198 8.32 -31.49 12.14
CA SER A 198 9.06 -30.58 13.04
C SER A 198 9.96 -29.60 12.28
N GLY A 199 10.64 -30.05 11.22
CA GLY A 199 11.51 -29.21 10.39
C GLY A 199 10.83 -28.03 9.68
N LEU A 200 9.50 -28.00 9.59
CA LEU A 200 8.74 -26.87 9.03
C LEU A 200 8.10 -25.99 10.11
N GLN A 201 8.05 -26.46 11.36
CA GLN A 201 7.31 -25.78 12.42
C GLN A 201 7.90 -24.42 12.75
N ASP A 202 9.22 -24.29 12.81
CA ASP A 202 9.84 -23.04 13.26
C ASP A 202 9.68 -21.90 12.26
N ALA A 203 9.79 -22.19 10.95
CA ALA A 203 9.49 -21.22 9.90
C ALA A 203 8.02 -20.75 9.97
N LEU A 204 7.08 -21.68 10.12
CA LEU A 204 5.65 -21.36 10.23
C LEU A 204 5.32 -20.59 11.52
N LYS A 205 5.97 -20.91 12.64
CA LYS A 205 5.84 -20.14 13.87
C LYS A 205 6.38 -18.73 13.69
N SER A 206 7.54 -18.57 13.05
CA SER A 206 8.13 -17.26 12.75
C SER A 206 7.20 -16.41 11.89
N GLU A 207 6.57 -16.99 10.87
CA GLU A 207 5.55 -16.32 10.06
C GLU A 207 4.31 -15.95 10.90
N MET A 208 3.81 -16.88 11.71
CA MET A 208 2.65 -16.64 12.58
C MET A 208 2.91 -15.51 13.59
N TRP A 209 4.10 -15.46 14.19
CA TRP A 209 4.50 -14.37 15.07
C TRP A 209 4.60 -13.05 14.31
N ALA A 210 5.15 -13.01 13.09
CA ALA A 210 5.19 -11.80 12.28
C ALA A 210 3.79 -11.20 12.02
N ILE A 211 2.76 -12.04 11.84
CA ILE A 211 1.37 -11.56 11.66
C ILE A 211 0.86 -10.79 12.89
N HIS A 212 1.33 -11.13 14.09
CA HIS A 212 0.93 -10.40 15.30
C HIS A 212 1.39 -8.94 15.28
N TYR A 213 2.42 -8.58 14.51
CA TYR A 213 2.83 -7.19 14.34
C TYR A 213 1.71 -6.38 13.67
N ASN A 214 1.18 -6.88 12.55
CA ASN A 214 0.06 -6.23 11.85
C ASN A 214 -1.21 -6.20 12.71
N LEU A 215 -1.45 -7.25 13.50
CA LEU A 215 -2.54 -7.26 14.47
C LEU A 215 -2.36 -6.18 15.53
N ALA A 216 -1.14 -5.99 16.05
CA ALA A 216 -0.82 -4.92 17.00
C ALA A 216 -1.10 -3.54 16.40
N CYS A 217 -0.70 -3.30 15.14
CA CYS A 217 -1.01 -2.05 14.43
C CYS A 217 -2.52 -1.82 14.31
N CYS A 218 -3.31 -2.85 13.95
CA CYS A 218 -4.77 -2.76 13.90
C CYS A 218 -5.37 -2.37 15.25
N LEU A 219 -4.95 -3.06 16.32
CA LEU A 219 -5.46 -2.86 17.68
C LEU A 219 -5.06 -1.48 18.23
N ALA A 220 -3.82 -1.05 18.01
CA ALA A 220 -3.31 0.25 18.43
C ALA A 220 -4.10 1.41 17.80
N ARG A 221 -4.38 1.32 16.48
CA ARG A 221 -5.18 2.31 15.76
C ARG A 221 -6.66 2.33 16.16
N ARG A 222 -7.17 1.21 16.70
CA ARG A 222 -8.53 1.12 17.28
C ARG A 222 -8.61 1.60 18.73
N GLY A 223 -7.47 1.91 19.36
CA GLY A 223 -7.41 2.26 20.78
C GLY A 223 -7.50 1.06 21.73
N GLU A 224 -7.33 -0.16 21.23
CA GLU A 224 -7.32 -1.39 22.03
C GLU A 224 -5.92 -1.65 22.59
N THR A 225 -5.48 -0.77 23.50
CA THR A 225 -4.09 -0.69 23.98
C THR A 225 -3.56 -1.99 24.57
N GLU A 226 -4.33 -2.69 25.42
CA GLU A 226 -3.87 -3.95 26.04
C GLU A 226 -3.63 -5.03 24.99
N GLY A 227 -4.59 -5.25 24.09
CA GLY A 227 -4.47 -6.24 23.02
C GLY A 227 -3.32 -5.90 22.07
N ALA A 228 -3.09 -4.61 21.81
CA ALA A 228 -1.99 -4.14 20.99
C ALA A 228 -0.61 -4.43 21.63
N PHE A 229 -0.43 -4.19 22.94
CA PHE A 229 0.79 -4.60 23.64
C PHE A 229 1.00 -6.12 23.61
N GLU A 230 -0.05 -6.90 23.86
CA GLU A 230 0.03 -8.37 23.83
C GLU A 230 0.43 -8.90 22.44
N ALA A 231 -0.21 -8.38 21.40
CA ALA A 231 0.11 -8.75 20.02
C ALA A 231 1.54 -8.33 19.65
N LEU A 232 1.97 -7.11 20.03
CA LEU A 232 3.31 -6.62 19.74
C LEU A 232 4.38 -7.49 20.43
N GLU A 233 4.17 -7.86 21.70
CA GLU A 233 5.07 -8.76 22.43
C GLU A 233 5.18 -10.14 21.76
N LYS A 234 4.07 -10.71 21.30
CA LYS A 234 4.09 -11.97 20.54
C LYS A 234 4.86 -11.82 19.22
N SER A 235 4.79 -10.66 18.58
CA SER A 235 5.42 -10.44 17.27
C SER A 235 6.95 -10.44 17.32
N LEU A 236 7.53 -9.99 18.44
CA LEU A 236 8.99 -9.97 18.67
C LEU A 236 9.62 -11.37 18.77
N ARG A 237 8.80 -12.42 18.81
CA ARG A 237 9.27 -13.81 18.70
C ARG A 237 9.62 -14.20 17.26
N SER A 238 9.21 -13.40 16.26
CA SER A 238 9.61 -13.56 14.87
C SER A 238 11.01 -12.99 14.64
N GLU A 239 11.81 -13.69 13.85
CA GLU A 239 13.15 -13.23 13.43
C GLU A 239 13.09 -11.99 12.52
N THR A 240 11.92 -11.71 11.94
CA THR A 240 11.72 -10.60 10.99
C THR A 240 11.28 -9.30 11.64
N ILE A 241 10.85 -9.35 12.91
CA ILE A 241 10.31 -8.18 13.62
C ILE A 241 11.32 -7.72 14.67
N ARG A 242 11.80 -6.49 14.50
CA ARG A 242 12.74 -5.86 15.43
C ARG A 242 12.02 -4.82 16.28
N ILE A 243 12.42 -4.72 17.55
CA ILE A 243 11.91 -3.70 18.48
C ILE A 243 12.10 -2.26 17.94
N SER A 244 13.16 -2.03 17.16
CA SER A 244 13.39 -0.75 16.50
C SER A 244 12.31 -0.36 15.49
N MET A 245 11.65 -1.33 14.84
CA MET A 245 10.51 -1.07 13.96
C MET A 245 9.35 -0.47 14.75
N ALA A 246 9.03 -1.08 15.90
CA ALA A 246 7.95 -0.61 16.77
C ALA A 246 8.22 0.77 17.39
N ALA A 247 9.49 1.14 17.56
CA ALA A 247 9.90 2.45 18.08
C ALA A 247 9.50 3.61 17.17
N ILE A 248 9.38 3.34 15.88
CA ILE A 248 9.20 4.38 14.86
C ILE A 248 7.84 4.26 14.16
N ASP A 249 7.26 3.06 14.05
CA ASP A 249 6.01 2.78 13.34
C ASP A 249 4.83 3.66 13.78
N GLY A 250 4.34 4.56 12.93
CA GLY A 250 3.28 5.50 13.30
C GLY A 250 1.94 4.84 13.66
N ASP A 251 1.66 3.62 13.19
CA ASP A 251 0.45 2.89 13.57
C ASP A 251 0.47 2.46 15.05
N LEU A 252 1.67 2.36 15.64
CA LEU A 252 1.91 2.07 17.05
C LEU A 252 2.12 3.33 17.90
N LYS A 253 1.88 4.54 17.36
CA LYS A 253 2.09 5.79 18.10
C LYS A 253 1.31 5.83 19.42
N SER A 254 0.07 5.34 19.44
CA SER A 254 -0.73 5.31 20.67
C SER A 254 -0.11 4.46 21.77
N LEU A 255 0.63 3.39 21.41
CA LEU A 255 1.42 2.62 22.38
C LEU A 255 2.60 3.42 22.91
N ARG A 256 3.28 4.19 22.05
CA ARG A 256 4.42 5.04 22.46
C ARG A 256 4.03 6.18 23.38
N ASP A 257 2.82 6.69 23.22
CA ASP A 257 2.25 7.72 24.08
C ASP A 257 1.76 7.13 25.44
N ASP A 258 1.64 5.80 25.58
CA ASP A 258 1.23 5.15 26.82
C ASP A 258 2.37 5.21 27.88
N PRO A 259 2.09 5.57 29.14
CA PRO A 259 3.11 5.66 30.19
C PRO A 259 3.95 4.39 30.40
N ARG A 260 3.41 3.22 30.05
CA ARG A 260 4.09 1.93 30.18
C ARG A 260 5.10 1.68 29.08
N TRP A 261 5.04 2.42 27.97
CA TRP A 261 5.89 2.21 26.80
C TRP A 261 7.37 2.14 27.15
N SER A 262 7.88 3.14 27.88
CA SER A 262 9.31 3.21 28.19
C SER A 262 9.78 1.95 28.92
N ALA A 263 9.05 1.51 29.94
CA ALA A 263 9.37 0.27 30.65
C ALA A 263 9.20 -0.98 29.78
N TRP A 264 8.18 -1.01 28.91
CA TRP A 264 7.96 -2.12 27.98
C TRP A 264 9.08 -2.21 26.93
N TYR A 265 9.48 -1.09 26.36
CA TYR A 265 10.52 -0.98 25.34
C TYR A 265 11.88 -1.42 25.88
N GLU A 266 12.27 -0.92 27.06
CA GLU A 266 13.55 -1.29 27.68
C GLU A 266 13.64 -2.79 28.03
N ARG A 267 12.52 -3.45 28.35
CA ARG A 267 12.51 -4.92 28.56
C ARG A 267 12.78 -5.72 27.28
N HIS A 268 12.44 -5.17 26.12
CA HIS A 268 12.52 -5.86 24.83
C HIS A 268 13.67 -5.39 23.96
N LYS A 269 14.32 -4.29 24.35
CA LYS A 269 15.58 -3.88 23.76
C LYS A 269 16.63 -4.92 24.13
N THR A 270 17.07 -5.71 23.15
CA THR A 270 18.25 -6.54 23.32
C THR A 270 19.40 -5.62 23.75
N PRO A 271 20.17 -5.94 24.81
CA PRO A 271 21.41 -5.24 25.08
C PRO A 271 22.22 -5.20 23.77
N ALA A 272 22.71 -4.02 23.40
CA ALA A 272 23.46 -3.83 22.17
C ALA A 272 24.49 -4.96 22.03
N GLU A 273 24.52 -5.62 20.86
CA GLU A 273 25.70 -6.39 20.49
C GLU A 273 26.92 -5.49 20.72
N PRO A 274 27.98 -5.99 21.37
CA PRO A 274 29.20 -5.21 21.49
C PRO A 274 29.63 -4.74 20.09
N PRO A 275 30.15 -3.51 19.94
CA PRO A 275 30.58 -3.01 18.65
C PRO A 275 31.49 -4.05 18.01
N GLU A 276 31.14 -4.45 16.79
CA GLU A 276 31.86 -5.40 15.95
C GLU A 276 33.36 -5.14 16.09
N ALA A 277 34.08 -6.07 16.71
CA ALA A 277 35.50 -5.94 16.88
C ALA A 277 36.10 -5.78 15.48
N GLN A 278 36.69 -4.62 15.21
CA GLN A 278 37.39 -4.35 13.97
C GLN A 278 38.35 -5.51 13.71
N ILE A 279 38.06 -6.30 12.68
CA ILE A 279 38.98 -7.30 12.17
C ILE A 279 40.23 -6.51 11.76
N PRO A 280 41.39 -6.68 12.43
CA PRO A 280 42.58 -5.96 12.03
C PRO A 280 42.91 -6.38 10.59
N ALA A 281 43.15 -5.39 9.73
CA ALA A 281 43.54 -5.60 8.35
C ALA A 281 44.67 -6.64 8.28
N PRO A 282 44.63 -7.60 7.34
CA PRO A 282 45.70 -8.56 7.18
C PRO A 282 47.01 -7.79 6.94
N GLY A 283 47.92 -7.88 7.92
CA GLY A 283 49.23 -7.28 7.84
C GLY A 283 50.01 -7.87 6.67
N ASN A 284 50.53 -6.99 5.81
CA ASN A 284 51.49 -7.36 4.77
C ASN A 284 52.69 -8.08 5.38
N ARG A 285 52.86 -9.34 4.99
CA ARG A 285 54.16 -10.01 4.90
C ARG A 285 54.27 -10.68 3.55
#